data_AF-A0A7Y5LG58-F1
#
_entry.id   AF-A0A7Y5LG58-F1
#
_cell.length_a   1.000
_cell.length_b   1.000
_cell.length_c   1.000
_cell.angle_alpha   90.00
_cell.angle_beta   90.00
_cell.angle_gamma   90.00
#
_symmetry.space_group_name_H-M   'P 1'
#
loop_
_entity.id
_entity.type
_entity.pdbx_description
1 polymer ?
#
loop_
_entity_poly.entity_id
_entity_poly.type
_entity_poly.pdbx_seq_one_letter_code
_entity_poly.pdbx_strand_id
1 'polypeptide(L)'
;MKRLFIVLVLTAASALNVFARNYKLYMKDGEYHVVREHKVEGDRVRFYSVERSEWEEIPVALADLDRTSKEIAEEESARKEEAAILAAEDKAEREMRREIERIPQEAGVYFDEGETLRTIKQAESKAVTNKGRSILKVLAPIPVITGKASIEVDGAHSANVVNKSRPEFYFRLAELERFAMVRVTSKKDSRVIVKWTIVPVTNEIVDEFEEVETFRRQVAEGIYKIWPEQPLKPGEYAIIEYTEGKGNVQIWDFAYRP
;
A
#
# COMPACT_ATOMS: atom_id res chain seq x y z
N MET A 1 -59.35 -6.19 -5.45
CA MET A 1 -59.46 -7.13 -4.32
C MET A 1 -58.07 -7.24 -3.70
N LYS A 2 -57.63 -6.37 -2.79
CA LYS A 2 -57.90 -6.30 -1.34
C LYS A 2 -57.70 -7.63 -0.60
N ARG A 3 -56.74 -7.62 0.35
CA ARG A 3 -56.48 -8.51 1.51
C ARG A 3 -55.55 -9.69 1.18
N LEU A 4 -54.58 -10.10 2.02
CA LEU A 4 -54.38 -9.91 3.45
C LEU A 4 -52.90 -10.14 3.84
N PHE A 5 -52.51 -9.53 4.96
CA PHE A 5 -51.28 -9.67 5.74
C PHE A 5 -50.89 -11.12 6.09
N ILE A 6 -49.60 -11.39 6.34
CA ILE A 6 -49.04 -11.63 7.69
C ILE A 6 -47.50 -11.70 7.62
N VAL A 7 -46.90 -10.94 8.53
CA VAL A 7 -45.50 -10.91 8.93
C VAL A 7 -45.12 -12.23 9.60
N LEU A 8 -43.97 -12.81 9.24
CA LEU A 8 -43.23 -13.69 10.15
C LEU A 8 -41.75 -13.30 10.15
N VAL A 9 -41.48 -12.22 10.86
CA VAL A 9 -40.17 -11.98 11.46
C VAL A 9 -40.03 -13.02 12.58
N LEU A 10 -39.30 -14.11 12.30
CA LEU A 10 -38.72 -14.92 13.36
C LEU A 10 -37.27 -14.46 13.52
N THR A 11 -37.10 -13.50 14.42
CA THR A 11 -35.81 -13.22 15.05
C THR A 11 -35.58 -14.24 16.16
N ALA A 12 -34.29 -14.51 16.37
CA ALA A 12 -33.66 -15.04 17.58
C ALA A 12 -33.52 -16.56 17.72
N ALA A 13 -32.25 -16.95 17.75
CA ALA A 13 -31.68 -17.99 18.61
C ALA A 13 -31.86 -19.45 18.18
N SER A 14 -31.44 -19.79 16.97
CA SER A 14 -30.85 -21.12 16.74
C SER A 14 -29.34 -20.99 16.88
N ALA A 15 -28.89 -21.18 18.12
CA ALA A 15 -27.53 -21.45 18.56
C ALA A 15 -26.43 -21.15 17.53
N LEU A 16 -25.64 -20.10 17.80
CA LEU A 16 -24.20 -20.26 17.75
C LEU A 16 -23.88 -21.48 18.64
N ASN A 17 -23.98 -22.69 18.08
CA ASN A 17 -23.14 -23.78 18.51
C ASN A 17 -21.73 -23.30 18.15
N VAL A 18 -21.15 -22.49 19.03
CA VAL A 18 -19.72 -22.53 19.26
C VAL A 18 -19.51 -24.01 19.55
N PHE A 19 -19.12 -24.79 18.54
CA PHE A 19 -18.68 -26.15 18.77
C PHE A 19 -17.55 -26.00 19.77
N ALA A 20 -17.84 -26.32 21.04
CA ALA A 20 -16.82 -26.41 22.06
C ALA A 20 -15.80 -27.41 21.51
N ARG A 21 -14.64 -26.90 21.13
CA ARG A 21 -13.57 -27.70 20.55
C ARG A 21 -13.13 -28.66 21.65
N ASN A 22 -12.89 -29.92 21.27
CA ASN A 22 -12.49 -30.94 22.23
C ASN A 22 -11.19 -30.51 22.93
N TYR A 23 -11.11 -30.73 24.24
CA TYR A 23 -9.93 -30.45 25.04
C TYR A 23 -9.61 -31.65 25.94
N LYS A 24 -8.42 -31.68 26.53
CA LYS A 24 -7.98 -32.76 27.40
C LYS A 24 -8.43 -32.50 28.83
N LEU A 25 -9.20 -33.42 29.39
CA LEU A 25 -9.45 -33.51 30.82
C LEU A 25 -8.34 -34.37 31.44
N TYR A 26 -7.45 -33.74 32.20
CA TYR A 26 -6.33 -34.43 32.82
C TYR A 26 -6.72 -35.12 34.11
N MET A 27 -6.05 -36.24 34.35
CA MET A 27 -6.15 -37.05 35.55
C MET A 27 -4.87 -36.88 36.38
N LYS A 28 -4.95 -37.09 37.70
CA LYS A 28 -3.78 -36.91 38.61
C LYS A 28 -2.68 -37.95 38.42
N ASP A 29 -2.99 -39.08 37.80
CA ASP A 29 -2.02 -40.11 37.40
C ASP A 29 -1.26 -39.75 36.11
N GLY A 30 -1.66 -38.66 35.43
CA GLY A 30 -1.05 -38.19 34.18
C GLY A 30 -1.76 -38.63 32.91
N GLU A 31 -2.79 -39.49 33.01
CA GLU A 31 -3.66 -39.82 31.87
C GLU A 31 -4.59 -38.64 31.53
N TYR A 32 -5.25 -38.71 30.36
CA TYR A 32 -6.24 -37.71 29.97
C TYR A 32 -7.38 -38.34 29.17
N HIS A 33 -8.56 -37.72 29.26
CA HIS A 33 -9.68 -37.99 28.37
C HIS A 33 -9.87 -36.82 27.42
N VAL A 34 -10.12 -37.10 26.14
CA VAL A 34 -10.51 -36.06 25.18
C VAL A 34 -12.01 -35.82 25.31
N VAL A 35 -12.39 -34.64 25.80
CA VAL A 35 -13.77 -34.32 26.16
C VAL A 35 -14.27 -33.10 25.39
N ARG A 36 -15.58 -33.04 25.15
CA ARG A 36 -16.22 -31.85 24.53
C ARG A 36 -16.59 -30.80 25.56
N GLU A 37 -17.08 -31.24 26.70
CA GLU A 37 -17.45 -30.40 27.83
C GLU A 37 -17.37 -31.19 29.14
N HIS A 38 -17.18 -30.49 30.27
CA HIS A 38 -17.17 -31.05 31.61
C HIS A 38 -17.93 -30.13 32.58
N LYS A 39 -18.55 -30.73 33.60
CA LYS A 39 -19.26 -30.05 34.68
C LYS A 39 -18.90 -30.70 36.00
N VAL A 40 -18.67 -29.86 37.02
CA VAL A 40 -18.41 -30.32 38.38
C VAL A 40 -19.75 -30.34 39.12
N GLU A 41 -20.20 -31.53 39.52
CA GLU A 41 -21.46 -31.78 40.23
C GLU A 41 -21.14 -32.43 41.59
N GLY A 42 -20.98 -31.59 42.63
CA GLY A 42 -20.66 -32.06 43.97
C GLY A 42 -19.27 -32.71 44.06
N ASP A 43 -19.24 -34.02 44.31
CA ASP A 43 -18.01 -34.83 44.43
C ASP A 43 -17.58 -35.50 43.10
N ARG A 44 -18.31 -35.24 42.01
CA ARG A 44 -18.07 -35.85 40.69
C ARG A 44 -17.85 -34.81 39.60
N VAL A 45 -17.00 -35.16 38.63
CA VAL A 45 -16.86 -34.47 37.35
C VAL A 45 -17.58 -35.29 36.31
N ARG A 46 -18.63 -34.71 35.73
CA ARG A 46 -19.38 -35.28 34.62
C ARG A 46 -18.87 -34.68 33.32
N PHE A 47 -18.45 -35.50 32.35
CA PHE A 47 -17.87 -35.02 31.09
C PHE A 47 -18.38 -35.80 29.89
N TYR A 48 -18.40 -35.16 28.72
CA TYR A 48 -18.76 -35.82 27.47
C TYR A 48 -17.50 -36.32 26.75
N SER A 49 -17.31 -37.64 26.78
CA SER A 49 -16.19 -38.32 26.12
C SER A 49 -16.36 -38.31 24.61
N VAL A 50 -15.37 -37.80 23.88
CA VAL A 50 -15.41 -37.75 22.41
C VAL A 50 -15.17 -39.15 21.83
N GLU A 51 -14.34 -39.95 22.49
CA GLU A 51 -13.99 -41.30 22.05
C GLU A 51 -15.18 -42.25 22.12
N ARG A 52 -15.94 -42.17 23.23
CA ARG A 52 -17.13 -43.01 23.43
C ARG A 52 -18.42 -42.34 23.00
N SER A 53 -18.37 -41.05 22.67
CA SER A 53 -19.54 -40.23 22.29
C SER A 53 -20.68 -40.31 23.32
N GLU A 54 -20.33 -40.39 24.60
CA GLU A 54 -21.27 -40.50 25.71
C GLU A 54 -20.82 -39.68 26.92
N TRP A 55 -21.74 -39.51 27.88
CA TRP A 55 -21.46 -38.85 29.15
C TRP A 55 -20.89 -39.85 30.15
N GLU A 56 -19.77 -39.49 30.77
CA GLU A 56 -19.09 -40.28 31.79
C GLU A 56 -18.94 -39.46 33.08
N GLU A 57 -18.73 -40.17 34.20
CA GLU A 57 -18.55 -39.56 35.52
C GLU A 57 -17.32 -40.13 36.22
N ILE A 58 -16.52 -39.24 36.80
CA ILE A 58 -15.36 -39.58 37.62
C ILE A 58 -15.38 -38.80 38.95
N PRO A 59 -14.83 -39.35 40.04
CA PRO A 59 -14.62 -38.58 41.26
C PRO A 59 -13.72 -37.35 41.03
N VAL A 60 -14.07 -36.20 41.59
CA VAL A 60 -13.25 -34.96 41.53
C VAL A 60 -11.84 -35.20 42.09
N ALA A 61 -11.69 -36.10 43.05
CA ALA A 61 -10.39 -36.44 43.64
C ALA A 61 -9.39 -37.00 42.62
N LEU A 62 -9.85 -37.60 41.52
CA LEU A 62 -9.03 -38.18 40.46
C LEU A 62 -8.71 -37.20 39.32
N ALA A 63 -9.54 -36.17 39.12
CA ALA A 63 -9.36 -35.17 38.07
C ALA A 63 -8.34 -34.10 38.48
N ASP A 64 -7.45 -33.73 37.55
CA ASP A 64 -6.57 -32.57 37.65
C ASP A 64 -7.19 -31.37 36.92
N LEU A 65 -8.16 -30.74 37.62
CA LEU A 65 -8.89 -29.58 37.09
C LEU A 65 -8.02 -28.33 36.97
N ASP A 66 -6.97 -28.21 37.78
CA ASP A 66 -6.05 -27.07 37.74
C ASP A 66 -5.22 -27.11 36.45
N ARG A 67 -4.64 -28.28 36.11
CA ARG A 67 -3.91 -28.48 34.85
C ARG A 67 -4.84 -28.33 33.66
N THR A 68 -6.03 -28.95 33.72
CA THR A 68 -7.04 -28.86 32.65
C THR A 68 -7.43 -27.41 32.37
N SER A 69 -7.72 -26.63 33.41
CA SER A 69 -8.11 -25.22 33.27
C SER A 69 -6.98 -24.35 32.72
N LYS A 70 -5.73 -24.62 33.12
CA LYS A 70 -4.55 -23.92 32.60
C LYS A 70 -4.34 -24.19 31.11
N GLU A 71 -4.37 -25.44 30.66
CA GLU A 71 -4.19 -25.77 29.25
C GLU A 71 -5.32 -25.20 28.39
N ILE A 72 -6.58 -25.26 28.85
CA ILE A 72 -7.71 -24.61 28.16
C ILE A 72 -7.47 -23.11 28.02
N ALA A 73 -7.06 -22.44 29.11
CA ALA A 73 -6.81 -21.00 29.09
C ALA A 73 -5.63 -20.63 28.16
N GLU A 74 -4.55 -21.42 28.18
CA GLU A 74 -3.39 -21.25 27.31
C GLU A 74 -3.78 -21.44 25.83
N GLU A 75 -4.48 -22.53 25.48
CA GLU A 75 -4.97 -22.77 24.13
C GLU A 75 -5.96 -21.69 23.64
N GLU A 76 -6.85 -21.21 24.50
CA GLU A 76 -7.73 -20.10 24.17
C GLU A 76 -6.98 -18.80 23.93
N SER A 77 -5.95 -18.52 24.74
CA SER A 77 -5.12 -17.33 24.61
C SER A 77 -4.32 -17.37 23.30
N ALA A 78 -3.66 -18.50 23.01
CA ALA A 78 -2.92 -18.72 21.77
C ALA A 78 -3.84 -18.59 20.54
N ARG A 79 -5.05 -19.13 20.60
CA ARG A 79 -6.03 -19.01 19.52
C ARG A 79 -6.50 -17.58 19.31
N LYS A 80 -6.75 -16.83 20.39
CA LYS A 80 -7.14 -15.41 20.29
C LYS A 80 -6.01 -14.59 19.69
N GLU A 81 -4.76 -14.89 20.04
CA GLU A 81 -3.57 -14.28 19.45
C GLU A 81 -3.45 -14.61 17.95
N GLU A 82 -3.52 -15.89 17.57
CA GLU A 82 -3.52 -16.32 16.17
C GLU A 82 -4.65 -15.67 15.36
N ALA A 83 -5.88 -15.65 15.90
CA ALA A 83 -7.02 -15.03 15.24
C ALA A 83 -6.83 -13.50 15.10
N ALA A 84 -6.20 -12.84 16.08
CA ALA A 84 -5.89 -11.42 16.01
C ALA A 84 -4.81 -11.13 14.96
N ILE A 85 -3.78 -11.98 14.85
CA ILE A 85 -2.74 -11.88 13.81
C ILE A 85 -3.38 -12.04 12.43
N LEU A 86 -4.14 -13.11 12.20
CA LEU A 86 -4.83 -13.36 10.93
C LEU A 86 -5.77 -12.20 10.57
N ALA A 87 -6.56 -11.70 11.52
CA ALA A 87 -7.45 -10.57 11.29
C ALA A 87 -6.68 -9.28 10.94
N ALA A 88 -5.50 -9.07 11.53
CA ALA A 88 -4.64 -7.93 11.22
C ALA A 88 -4.02 -8.06 9.81
N GLU A 89 -3.55 -9.24 9.43
CA GLU A 89 -3.04 -9.54 8.08
C GLU A 89 -4.12 -9.33 7.01
N ASP A 90 -5.29 -9.92 7.22
CA ASP A 90 -6.47 -9.76 6.36
C ASP A 90 -6.85 -8.29 6.16
N LYS A 91 -6.80 -7.50 7.24
CA LYS A 91 -7.11 -6.08 7.19
C LYS A 91 -6.06 -5.33 6.37
N ALA A 92 -4.78 -5.61 6.58
CA ALA A 92 -3.68 -5.01 5.83
C ALA A 92 -3.77 -5.34 4.33
N GLU A 93 -4.10 -6.59 3.96
CA GLU A 93 -4.27 -6.98 2.57
C GLU A 93 -5.45 -6.23 1.90
N ARG A 94 -6.58 -6.11 2.60
CA ARG A 94 -7.74 -5.36 2.09
C ARG A 94 -7.43 -3.87 1.93
N GLU A 95 -6.68 -3.28 2.84
CA GLU A 95 -6.25 -1.87 2.75
C GLU A 95 -5.29 -1.66 1.57
N MET A 96 -4.31 -2.55 1.39
CA MET A 96 -3.41 -2.52 0.23
C MET A 96 -4.17 -2.67 -1.09
N ARG A 97 -5.14 -3.59 -1.16
CA ARG A 97 -5.97 -3.78 -2.35
C ARG A 97 -6.77 -2.52 -2.69
N ARG A 98 -7.41 -1.90 -1.68
CA ARG A 98 -8.12 -0.62 -1.86
C ARG A 98 -7.20 0.52 -2.28
N GLU A 99 -5.98 0.56 -1.74
CA GLU A 99 -4.95 1.54 -2.13
C GLU A 99 -4.58 1.39 -3.62
N ILE A 100 -4.48 0.17 -4.15
CA ILE A 100 -4.18 -0.07 -5.57
C ILE A 100 -5.39 0.25 -6.46
N GLU A 101 -6.59 -0.18 -6.06
CA GLU A 101 -7.83 0.01 -6.84
C GLU A 101 -8.19 1.48 -7.06
N ARG A 102 -7.85 2.37 -6.12
CA ARG A 102 -8.08 3.82 -6.28
C ARG A 102 -7.14 4.48 -7.29
N ILE A 103 -6.00 3.86 -7.62
CA ILE A 103 -5.00 4.44 -8.52
C ILE A 103 -5.49 4.26 -9.97
N PRO A 104 -5.64 5.35 -10.74
CA PRO A 104 -6.11 5.25 -12.12
C PRO A 104 -5.23 4.30 -12.96
N GLN A 105 -5.83 3.66 -13.96
CA GLN A 105 -5.16 2.66 -14.79
C GLN A 105 -4.21 3.27 -15.83
N GLU A 106 -4.38 4.55 -16.15
CA GLU A 106 -3.52 5.28 -17.08
C GLU A 106 -2.14 5.54 -16.46
N ALA A 107 -1.09 5.43 -17.27
CA ALA A 107 0.26 5.80 -16.84
C ALA A 107 0.32 7.30 -16.51
N GLY A 108 1.05 7.65 -15.45
CA GLY A 108 1.18 9.04 -15.01
C GLY A 108 1.34 9.18 -13.50
N VAL A 109 1.36 10.44 -13.07
CA VAL A 109 1.59 10.84 -11.68
C VAL A 109 0.29 11.32 -11.04
N TYR A 110 0.02 10.82 -9.83
CA TYR A 110 -1.19 11.10 -9.07
C TYR A 110 -0.82 11.57 -7.66
N PHE A 111 -1.21 12.80 -7.31
CA PHE A 111 -0.98 13.35 -5.98
C PHE A 111 -1.99 12.81 -4.97
N ASP A 112 -1.51 12.32 -3.83
CA ASP A 112 -2.34 11.80 -2.74
C ASP A 112 -2.84 12.94 -1.84
N GLU A 113 -4.09 13.35 -2.05
CA GLU A 113 -4.76 14.33 -1.20
C GLU A 113 -5.33 13.70 0.08
N GLY A 114 -5.21 12.38 0.25
CA GLY A 114 -5.73 11.61 1.38
C GLY A 114 -6.90 10.74 0.93
N GLU A 115 -8.09 11.34 0.84
CA GLU A 115 -9.31 10.64 0.38
C GLU A 115 -9.33 10.45 -1.14
N THR A 116 -8.75 11.39 -1.89
CA THR A 116 -8.77 11.41 -3.35
C THR A 116 -7.37 11.47 -3.95
N LEU A 117 -7.26 11.01 -5.19
CA LEU A 117 -6.05 11.16 -6.00
C LEU A 117 -6.28 12.23 -7.07
N ARG A 118 -5.38 13.20 -7.12
CA ARG A 118 -5.42 14.27 -8.13
C ARG A 118 -4.37 14.01 -9.20
N THR A 119 -4.81 13.88 -10.45
CA THR A 119 -3.90 13.69 -11.59
C THR A 119 -3.03 14.92 -11.80
N ILE A 120 -1.72 14.71 -11.85
CA ILE A 120 -0.76 15.70 -12.30
C ILE A 120 -0.65 15.57 -13.81
N LYS A 121 -0.95 16.63 -14.54
CA LYS A 121 -0.87 16.59 -16.01
C LYS A 121 0.60 16.56 -16.44
N GLN A 122 0.90 15.72 -17.43
CA GLN A 122 2.21 15.72 -18.06
C GLN A 122 2.45 17.07 -18.75
N ALA A 123 3.62 17.64 -18.52
CA ALA A 123 4.03 18.92 -19.09
C ALA A 123 4.59 18.73 -20.51
N GLU A 124 4.26 19.66 -21.41
CA GLU A 124 4.99 19.78 -22.66
C GLU A 124 6.38 20.37 -22.39
N SER A 125 7.42 19.69 -22.89
CA SER A 125 8.81 20.07 -22.67
C SER A 125 9.51 20.41 -23.98
N LYS A 126 10.53 21.27 -23.88
CA LYS A 126 11.33 21.74 -25.02
C LYS A 126 12.80 21.60 -24.72
N ALA A 127 13.55 21.08 -25.68
CA ALA A 127 15.01 21.16 -25.66
C ALA A 127 15.43 22.54 -26.18
N VAL A 128 16.10 23.31 -25.33
CA VAL A 128 16.60 24.65 -25.61
C VAL A 128 18.12 24.57 -25.77
N THR A 129 18.61 24.99 -26.93
CA THR A 129 20.04 25.02 -27.29
C THR A 129 20.46 26.43 -27.68
N ASN A 130 21.75 26.65 -27.90
CA ASN A 130 22.25 27.90 -28.50
C ASN A 130 21.77 28.11 -29.95
N LYS A 131 21.37 27.05 -30.66
CA LYS A 131 20.92 27.08 -32.06
C LYS A 131 19.40 27.24 -32.21
N GLY A 132 18.63 27.07 -31.12
CA GLY A 132 17.17 27.16 -31.16
C GLY A 132 16.47 26.29 -30.13
N ARG A 133 15.15 26.16 -30.28
CA ARG A 133 14.27 25.38 -29.40
C ARG A 133 13.54 24.30 -30.20
N SER A 134 13.44 23.09 -29.67
CA SER A 134 12.67 21.99 -30.26
C SER A 134 11.73 21.38 -29.21
N ILE A 135 10.50 21.07 -29.61
CA ILE A 135 9.52 20.39 -28.73
C ILE A 135 9.92 18.92 -28.63
N LEU A 136 9.96 18.39 -27.41
CA LEU A 136 10.18 16.95 -27.17
C LEU A 136 8.83 16.23 -27.21
N LYS A 137 8.75 15.15 -27.99
CA LYS A 137 7.58 14.29 -28.09
C LYS A 137 7.96 12.87 -27.72
N VAL A 138 7.10 12.19 -26.97
CA VAL A 138 7.31 10.81 -26.48
C VAL A 138 7.57 9.80 -27.61
N LEU A 139 6.96 10.00 -28.79
CA LEU A 139 6.97 9.04 -29.91
C LEU A 139 7.77 9.50 -31.14
N ALA A 140 8.49 10.62 -31.08
CA ALA A 140 9.23 11.15 -32.23
C ALA A 140 10.73 10.89 -32.09
N PRO A 141 11.47 10.72 -33.21
CA PRO A 141 12.92 10.68 -33.17
C PRO A 141 13.44 11.92 -32.43
N ILE A 142 14.39 11.72 -31.53
CA ILE A 142 14.94 12.79 -30.70
C ILE A 142 15.60 13.83 -31.60
N PRO A 143 15.36 15.14 -31.39
CA PRO A 143 15.98 16.19 -32.18
C PRO A 143 17.51 16.05 -32.17
N VAL A 144 18.17 16.37 -33.30
CA VAL A 144 19.64 16.38 -33.35
C VAL A 144 20.16 17.54 -32.50
N ILE A 145 20.69 17.22 -31.32
CA ILE A 145 21.26 18.18 -30.38
C ILE A 145 22.78 18.02 -30.40
N THR A 146 23.49 19.14 -30.54
CA THR A 146 24.96 19.17 -30.49
C THR A 146 25.41 19.99 -29.28
N GLY A 147 26.24 19.42 -28.41
CA GLY A 147 26.81 20.14 -27.27
C GLY A 147 25.91 20.11 -26.04
N LYS A 148 25.29 21.24 -25.67
CA LYS A 148 24.46 21.35 -24.47
C LYS A 148 23.03 21.74 -24.80
N ALA A 149 22.06 21.19 -24.06
CA ALA A 149 20.68 21.61 -24.08
C ALA A 149 20.11 21.74 -22.66
N SER A 150 19.12 22.61 -22.47
CA SER A 150 18.26 22.62 -21.29
C SER A 150 16.86 22.14 -21.66
N ILE A 151 16.32 21.21 -20.88
CA ILE A 151 14.95 20.75 -21.02
C ILE A 151 14.06 21.64 -20.16
N GLU A 152 13.18 22.36 -20.84
CA GLU A 152 12.37 23.41 -20.25
C GLU A 152 10.89 23.18 -20.43
N VAL A 153 10.13 23.51 -19.39
CA VAL A 153 8.67 23.62 -19.43
C VAL A 153 8.30 25.10 -19.45
N ASP A 154 7.31 25.46 -20.26
CA ASP A 154 6.83 26.84 -20.34
C ASP A 154 6.15 27.28 -19.03
N GLY A 155 6.19 28.60 -18.78
CA GLY A 155 5.59 29.22 -17.61
C GLY A 155 6.54 29.31 -16.42
N ALA A 156 6.44 30.41 -15.67
CA ALA A 156 7.27 30.68 -14.50
C ALA A 156 6.96 29.76 -13.30
N HIS A 157 5.72 29.23 -13.24
CA HIS A 157 5.20 28.43 -12.14
C HIS A 157 4.35 27.27 -12.65
N SER A 158 4.34 26.18 -11.89
CA SER A 158 3.45 25.05 -12.14
C SER A 158 2.00 25.44 -11.84
N ALA A 159 1.08 24.94 -12.68
CA ALA A 159 -0.34 24.95 -12.36
C ALA A 159 -0.69 23.96 -11.24
N ASN A 160 0.15 22.94 -11.00
CA ASN A 160 -0.08 21.91 -10.01
C ASN A 160 0.50 22.34 -8.65
N VAL A 161 -0.31 22.98 -7.80
CA VAL A 161 0.14 23.43 -6.48
C VAL A 161 -0.15 22.39 -5.40
N VAL A 162 0.85 22.02 -4.62
CA VAL A 162 0.73 21.14 -3.44
C VAL A 162 0.99 21.95 -2.17
N ASN A 163 0.24 21.65 -1.11
CA ASN A 163 0.30 22.33 0.19
C ASN A 163 0.92 21.48 1.31
N LYS A 164 1.28 20.23 1.01
CA LYS A 164 1.97 19.33 1.94
C LYS A 164 3.47 19.50 1.78
N SER A 165 4.19 19.65 2.89
CA SER A 165 5.65 19.74 2.90
C SER A 165 6.33 18.41 2.52
N ARG A 166 5.63 17.28 2.72
CA ARG A 166 6.01 15.95 2.22
C ARG A 166 4.87 15.43 1.34
N PRO A 167 4.76 15.92 0.09
CA PRO A 167 3.72 15.45 -0.81
C PRO A 167 3.98 13.98 -1.17
N GLU A 168 2.92 13.18 -1.14
CA GLU A 168 2.94 11.78 -1.55
C GLU A 168 2.33 11.66 -2.93
N PHE A 169 2.98 10.89 -3.81
CA PHE A 169 2.48 10.64 -5.16
C PHE A 169 2.44 9.14 -5.44
N TYR A 170 1.44 8.70 -6.19
CA TYR A 170 1.50 7.44 -6.92
C TYR A 170 2.01 7.70 -8.32
N PHE A 171 2.92 6.87 -8.78
CA PHE A 171 3.46 6.91 -10.11
C PHE A 171 3.23 5.56 -10.78
N ARG A 172 2.41 5.56 -11.83
CA ARG A 172 2.21 4.40 -12.69
C ARG A 172 3.08 4.59 -13.92
N LEU A 173 4.06 3.72 -14.06
CA LEU A 173 4.99 3.72 -15.18
C LEU A 173 4.27 3.35 -16.49
N ALA A 174 4.66 4.02 -17.58
CA ALA A 174 4.26 3.61 -18.92
C ALA A 174 5.16 2.45 -19.40
N GLU A 175 6.45 2.56 -19.09
CA GLU A 175 7.50 1.59 -19.40
C GLU A 175 8.37 1.42 -18.15
N LEU A 176 9.09 0.30 -18.00
CA LEU A 176 9.98 0.08 -16.85
C LEU A 176 11.27 0.92 -16.98
N GLU A 177 11.12 2.24 -16.91
CA GLU A 177 12.17 3.25 -17.00
C GLU A 177 12.57 3.78 -15.62
N ARG A 178 13.65 4.58 -15.60
CA ARG A 178 14.08 5.27 -14.39
C ARG A 178 13.17 6.45 -14.13
N PHE A 179 12.99 6.78 -12.86
CA PHE A 179 12.30 7.99 -12.46
C PHE A 179 12.92 8.61 -11.21
N ALA A 180 12.73 9.92 -11.08
CA ALA A 180 13.25 10.71 -9.97
C ALA A 180 12.32 11.89 -9.67
N MET A 181 12.32 12.33 -8.41
CA MET A 181 11.82 13.65 -8.06
C MET A 181 12.99 14.63 -8.16
N VAL A 182 12.81 15.74 -8.85
CA VAL A 182 13.87 16.72 -9.10
C VAL A 182 13.41 18.12 -8.72
N ARG A 183 14.37 18.93 -8.28
CA ARG A 183 14.15 20.35 -8.08
C ARG A 183 14.25 21.09 -9.42
N VAL A 184 13.37 22.06 -9.60
CA VAL A 184 13.25 22.80 -10.85
C VAL A 184 13.80 24.21 -10.68
N THR A 185 14.57 24.66 -11.68
CA THR A 185 15.13 26.01 -11.70
C THR A 185 14.23 26.94 -12.50
N SER A 186 13.53 27.87 -11.83
CA SER A 186 12.70 28.88 -12.49
C SER A 186 13.54 29.92 -13.25
N LYS A 187 13.08 30.25 -14.46
CA LYS A 187 13.48 31.43 -15.24
C LYS A 187 12.29 32.40 -15.30
N LYS A 188 12.44 33.49 -16.08
CA LYS A 188 11.40 34.50 -16.25
C LYS A 188 10.08 33.93 -16.78
N ASP A 189 10.15 33.13 -17.85
CA ASP A 189 8.97 32.64 -18.59
C ASP A 189 9.00 31.12 -18.82
N SER A 190 9.97 30.42 -18.22
CA SER A 190 10.15 28.98 -18.34
C SER A 190 10.80 28.41 -17.08
N ARG A 191 10.86 27.09 -17.00
CA ARG A 191 11.46 26.34 -15.90
C ARG A 191 12.37 25.27 -16.46
N VAL A 192 13.60 25.16 -15.93
CA VAL A 192 14.59 24.16 -16.35
C VAL A 192 14.51 22.95 -15.41
N ILE A 193 14.29 21.77 -15.99
CA ILE A 193 14.11 20.51 -15.25
C ILE A 193 15.39 19.65 -15.37
N VAL A 194 15.86 19.44 -16.60
CA VAL A 194 17.06 18.64 -16.90
C VAL A 194 18.00 19.47 -17.78
N LYS A 195 19.31 19.30 -17.63
CA LYS A 195 20.30 19.75 -18.60
C LYS A 195 20.94 18.54 -19.25
N TRP A 196 21.15 18.61 -20.56
CA TRP A 196 21.80 17.58 -21.33
C TRP A 196 23.17 18.05 -21.78
N THR A 197 24.17 17.21 -21.55
CA THR A 197 25.50 17.35 -22.14
C THR A 197 25.74 16.17 -23.07
N ILE A 198 25.88 16.43 -24.37
CA ILE A 198 26.14 15.41 -25.38
C ILE A 198 27.65 15.17 -25.45
N VAL A 199 28.07 13.94 -25.17
CA VAL A 199 29.47 13.53 -25.24
C VAL A 199 29.91 13.48 -26.70
N PRO A 200 30.99 14.21 -27.08
CA PRO A 200 31.53 14.15 -28.44
C PRO A 200 31.92 12.72 -28.83
N VAL A 201 31.79 12.37 -30.11
CA VAL A 201 32.10 11.04 -30.70
C VAL A 201 31.06 9.96 -30.38
N THR A 202 30.68 9.77 -29.12
CA THR A 202 29.70 8.72 -28.74
C THR A 202 28.25 9.14 -28.93
N ASN A 203 27.97 10.45 -28.95
CA ASN A 203 26.60 11.02 -28.95
C ASN A 203 25.75 10.60 -27.75
N GLU A 204 26.38 10.14 -26.67
CA GLU A 204 25.69 9.81 -25.43
C GLU A 204 25.20 11.08 -24.73
N ILE A 205 23.99 11.04 -24.19
CA ILE A 205 23.39 12.16 -23.47
C ILE A 205 23.61 11.98 -21.96
N VAL A 206 24.38 12.87 -21.35
CA VAL A 206 24.51 12.94 -19.89
C VAL A 206 23.40 13.83 -19.35
N ASP A 207 22.53 13.23 -18.54
CA ASP A 207 21.46 13.92 -17.83
C ASP A 207 21.99 14.58 -16.54
N GLU A 208 21.79 15.89 -16.40
CA GLU A 208 22.14 16.68 -15.23
C GLU A 208 20.87 17.30 -14.63
N PHE A 209 20.48 16.87 -13.43
CA PHE A 209 19.35 17.42 -12.67
C PHE A 209 19.65 17.39 -11.15
N GLU A 210 18.98 18.26 -10.38
CA GLU A 210 19.08 18.28 -8.92
C GLU A 210 18.04 17.30 -8.35
N GLU A 211 18.44 16.06 -8.09
CA GLU A 211 17.56 15.04 -7.50
C GLU A 211 17.19 15.39 -6.06
N VAL A 212 15.93 15.16 -5.71
CA VAL A 212 15.40 15.21 -4.36
C VAL A 212 15.38 13.79 -3.82
N GLU A 213 16.02 13.57 -2.67
CA GLU A 213 15.98 12.29 -1.97
C GLU A 213 14.54 11.91 -1.65
N THR A 214 14.15 10.71 -2.08
CA THR A 214 12.77 10.20 -1.98
C THR A 214 12.74 8.77 -1.48
N PHE A 215 11.80 8.51 -0.58
CA PHE A 215 11.38 7.15 -0.29
C PHE A 215 10.49 6.65 -1.43
N ARG A 216 10.62 5.35 -1.72
CA ARG A 216 9.86 4.67 -2.77
C ARG A 216 9.33 3.35 -2.20
N ARG A 217 8.04 3.10 -2.38
CA ARG A 217 7.41 1.81 -2.07
C ARG A 217 6.67 1.31 -3.30
N GLN A 218 7.03 0.14 -3.79
CA GLN A 218 6.26 -0.52 -4.83
C GLN A 218 4.97 -1.04 -4.23
N VAL A 219 3.82 -0.60 -4.74
CA VAL A 219 2.49 -1.02 -4.26
C VAL A 219 1.88 -2.08 -5.17
N ALA A 220 2.26 -2.09 -6.45
CA ALA A 220 1.95 -3.14 -7.42
C ALA A 220 3.00 -3.15 -8.54
N GLU A 221 2.89 -4.09 -9.47
CA GLU A 221 3.74 -4.10 -10.68
C GLU A 221 3.58 -2.77 -11.45
N GLY A 222 4.71 -2.06 -11.68
CA GLY A 222 4.71 -0.76 -12.36
C GLY A 222 4.08 0.40 -11.59
N ILE A 223 3.66 0.21 -10.33
CA ILE A 223 3.04 1.27 -9.51
C ILE A 223 3.88 1.50 -8.25
N TYR A 224 4.34 2.74 -8.11
CA TYR A 224 5.18 3.18 -7.01
C TYR A 224 4.51 4.30 -6.24
N LYS A 225 4.55 4.23 -4.91
CA LYS A 225 4.31 5.38 -4.04
C LYS A 225 5.65 6.06 -3.75
N ILE A 226 5.73 7.37 -3.96
CA ILE A 226 6.95 8.16 -3.81
C ILE A 226 6.70 9.41 -2.98
N TRP A 227 7.63 9.74 -2.09
CA TRP A 227 7.55 10.96 -1.27
C TRP A 227 8.93 11.41 -0.79
N PRO A 228 9.14 12.71 -0.53
CA PRO A 228 10.43 13.24 -0.08
C PRO A 228 10.89 12.68 1.27
N GLU A 229 12.18 12.39 1.37
CA GLU A 229 12.83 12.00 2.64
C GLU A 229 12.88 13.14 3.65
N GLN A 230 12.99 14.38 3.17
CA GLN A 230 12.96 15.60 3.96
C GLN A 230 11.80 16.50 3.51
N PRO A 231 11.23 17.36 4.38
CA PRO A 231 10.24 18.34 3.97
C PRO A 231 10.79 19.23 2.86
N LEU A 232 10.03 19.38 1.77
CA LEU A 232 10.38 20.25 0.66
C LEU A 232 10.47 21.70 1.13
N LYS A 233 11.40 22.44 0.53
CA LYS A 233 11.42 23.90 0.66
C LYS A 233 10.42 24.48 -0.33
N PRO A 234 9.76 25.62 -0.05
CA PRO A 234 8.88 26.27 -1.02
C PRO A 234 9.61 26.47 -2.36
N GLY A 235 9.02 26.02 -3.47
CA GLY A 235 9.71 25.98 -4.75
C GLY A 235 8.99 25.19 -5.84
N GLU A 236 9.66 25.07 -6.99
CA GLU A 236 9.21 24.27 -8.13
C GLU A 236 9.93 22.92 -8.14
N TYR A 237 9.19 21.88 -8.48
CA TYR A 237 9.64 20.50 -8.49
C TYR A 237 9.03 19.77 -9.68
N ALA A 238 9.58 18.61 -10.02
CA ALA A 238 8.97 17.71 -10.99
C ALA A 238 9.25 16.26 -10.61
N ILE A 239 8.35 15.37 -11.02
CA ILE A 239 8.66 13.95 -11.16
C ILE A 239 9.00 13.73 -12.63
N ILE A 240 10.13 13.09 -12.90
CA ILE A 240 10.58 12.77 -14.25
C ILE A 240 10.68 11.26 -14.44
N GLU A 241 10.35 10.80 -15.64
CA GLU A 241 10.61 9.44 -16.13
C GLU A 241 11.52 9.55 -17.35
N TYR A 242 12.61 8.79 -17.36
CA TYR A 242 13.66 8.94 -18.37
C TYR A 242 14.43 7.64 -18.60
N THR A 243 14.97 7.48 -19.81
CA THR A 243 16.04 6.51 -20.06
C THR A 243 17.39 7.22 -20.18
N GLU A 244 18.29 6.85 -19.27
CA GLU A 244 19.67 7.31 -19.21
C GLU A 244 20.38 7.16 -20.57
N GLY A 245 21.08 8.21 -21.00
CA GLY A 245 21.84 8.20 -22.26
C GLY A 245 20.99 8.40 -23.51
N LYS A 246 19.66 8.29 -23.42
CA LYS A 246 18.78 8.34 -24.59
C LYS A 246 18.16 9.70 -24.83
N GLY A 247 17.98 10.55 -23.83
CA GLY A 247 17.34 11.86 -24.01
C GLY A 247 15.82 11.80 -24.24
N ASN A 248 15.17 10.75 -23.76
CA ASN A 248 13.73 10.72 -23.57
C ASN A 248 13.44 11.10 -22.11
N VAL A 249 12.69 12.17 -21.91
CA VAL A 249 12.26 12.60 -20.57
C VAL A 249 10.80 13.02 -20.59
N GLN A 250 10.02 12.40 -19.72
CA GLN A 250 8.64 12.76 -19.43
C GLN A 250 8.60 13.53 -18.11
N ILE A 251 7.77 14.57 -18.03
CA ILE A 251 7.81 15.53 -16.93
C ILE A 251 6.42 15.75 -16.37
N TRP A 252 6.29 15.65 -15.05
CA TRP A 252 5.10 16.03 -14.28
C TRP A 252 5.52 17.05 -13.23
N ASP A 253 5.33 18.33 -13.54
CA ASP A 253 5.77 19.44 -12.71
C ASP A 253 4.75 19.80 -11.63
N PHE A 254 5.24 20.26 -10.48
CA PHE A 254 4.42 20.77 -9.38
C PHE A 254 5.15 21.85 -8.57
N ALA A 255 4.37 22.62 -7.82
CA ALA A 255 4.85 23.71 -6.99
C ALA A 255 4.47 23.43 -5.53
N TYR A 256 5.46 23.37 -4.62
CA TYR A 256 5.16 23.34 -3.20
C TYR A 256 4.99 24.77 -2.68
N ARG A 257 3.80 25.06 -2.13
CA ARG A 257 3.44 26.32 -1.48
C ARG A 257 2.75 25.99 -0.15
N PRO A 258 3.35 26.34 1.00
CA PRO A 258 2.75 26.11 2.31
C PRO A 258 1.48 26.92 2.53
#